data_AF-A0A920W523-F1
#
_entry.id   AF-A0A920W523-F1
#
_cell.length_a   1.000
_cell.length_b   1.000
_cell.length_c   1.000
_cell.angle_alpha   90.00
_cell.angle_beta   90.00
_cell.angle_gamma   90.00
#
_symmetry.space_group_name_H-M   'P 1'
#
loop_
_entity.id
_entity.type
_entity.pdbx_description
1 polymer ?
#
loop_
_entity_poly.entity_id
_entity_poly.type
_entity_poly.pdbx_seq_one_letter_code
_entity_poly.pdbx_strand_id
1 'polypeptide(L)'
;MASAETPWHFIAIEEDRHAMAQNPNIARNIIAHEIGHTLGLSHNNDPTSLMCGPCRTNELSIDHPEYMHLTDTDRQILRRHYTSR
;
A
#
# COMPACT_ATOMS: atom_id res chain seq x y z
N MET A 1 32.33 13.69 7.96
CA MET A 1 30.91 13.51 8.31
C MET A 1 30.20 13.17 7.02
N ALA A 2 29.85 11.91 6.78
CA ALA A 2 29.11 11.52 5.59
C ALA A 2 27.63 11.89 5.81
N SER A 3 27.07 12.72 4.93
CA SER A 3 25.61 12.88 4.85
C SER A 3 25.01 11.51 4.60
N ALA A 4 24.05 11.08 5.42
CA ALA A 4 23.23 9.92 5.11
C ALA A 4 22.51 10.19 3.78
N GLU A 5 22.90 9.49 2.72
CA GLU A 5 22.18 9.55 1.46
C GLU A 5 20.76 9.06 1.70
N THR A 6 19.76 9.84 1.26
CA THR A 6 18.36 9.42 1.34
C THR A 6 18.21 8.13 0.53
N PRO A 7 17.71 7.03 1.12
CA PRO A 7 17.54 5.78 0.39
C PRO A 7 16.52 5.97 -0.74
N TRP A 8 16.97 5.76 -1.97
CA TRP A 8 16.11 5.71 -3.14
C TRP A 8 15.41 4.37 -3.20
N HIS A 9 14.08 4.39 -3.33
CA HIS A 9 13.28 3.19 -3.47
C HIS A 9 12.83 3.06 -4.92
N PHE A 10 13.06 1.88 -5.51
CA PHE A 10 12.47 1.50 -6.79
C PHE A 10 11.27 0.60 -6.51
N ILE A 11 10.10 1.02 -6.97
CA ILE A 11 8.86 0.25 -6.82
C ILE A 11 8.55 -0.39 -8.18
N ALA A 12 8.49 -1.71 -8.21
CA ALA A 12 7.99 -2.47 -9.34
C ALA A 12 6.65 -3.10 -8.96
N ILE A 13 5.63 -2.89 -9.78
CA ILE A 13 4.31 -3.48 -9.61
C ILE A 13 4.17 -4.58 -10.65
N GLU A 14 4.15 -5.84 -10.20
CA GLU A 14 3.81 -6.96 -11.07
C GLU A 14 2.30 -6.93 -11.34
N GLU A 15 1.94 -6.79 -12.62
CA GLU A 15 0.62 -6.31 -13.05
C GLU A 15 -0.31 -7.47 -13.43
N ASP A 16 -1.47 -7.58 -12.77
CA ASP A 16 -2.65 -8.22 -13.38
C ASP A 16 -3.38 -7.19 -14.24
N ARG A 17 -2.91 -7.05 -15.48
CA ARG A 17 -3.43 -6.13 -16.50
C ARG A 17 -4.94 -6.24 -16.70
N HIS A 18 -5.49 -7.45 -16.52
CA HIS A 18 -6.90 -7.70 -16.76
C HIS A 18 -7.77 -7.15 -15.62
N ALA A 19 -7.42 -7.49 -14.38
CA ALA A 19 -8.12 -7.00 -13.21
C ALA A 19 -8.02 -5.47 -13.08
N MET A 20 -6.83 -4.91 -13.29
CA MET A 20 -6.60 -3.46 -13.20
C MET A 20 -7.35 -2.66 -14.27
N ALA A 21 -7.55 -3.22 -15.48
CA ALA A 21 -8.35 -2.58 -16.52
C ALA A 21 -9.85 -2.57 -16.21
N GLN A 22 -10.34 -3.52 -15.41
CA GLN A 22 -11.76 -3.64 -15.06
C GLN A 22 -12.15 -2.79 -13.86
N ASN A 23 -11.24 -2.64 -12.89
CA ASN A 23 -11.50 -1.83 -11.71
C ASN A 23 -10.27 -0.95 -11.37
N PRO A 24 -10.37 0.38 -11.55
CA PRO A 24 -9.26 1.29 -11.27
C PRO A 24 -8.84 1.32 -9.79
N ASN A 25 -9.71 0.87 -8.87
CA ASN A 25 -9.38 0.75 -7.46
C ASN A 25 -8.39 -0.38 -7.18
N ILE A 26 -8.35 -1.44 -8.02
CA ILE A 26 -7.36 -2.51 -7.88
C ILE A 26 -5.96 -1.92 -8.08
N ALA A 27 -5.75 -1.22 -9.19
CA ALA A 27 -4.48 -0.57 -9.51
C ALA A 27 -4.06 0.41 -8.42
N ARG A 28 -4.99 1.28 -8.01
CA ARG A 28 -4.75 2.29 -6.97
C ARG A 28 -4.34 1.68 -5.63
N ASN A 29 -4.99 0.60 -5.19
CA ASN A 29 -4.67 -0.05 -3.92
C ASN A 29 -3.36 -0.83 -3.98
N ILE A 30 -3.04 -1.49 -5.10
CA ILE A 30 -1.73 -2.12 -5.29
C ILE A 30 -0.61 -1.07 -5.24
N ILE A 31 -0.77 0.06 -5.95
CA ILE A 31 0.22 1.15 -5.90
C ILE A 31 0.42 1.64 -4.45
N ALA A 32 -0.67 1.87 -3.71
CA ALA A 32 -0.59 2.31 -2.33
C ALA A 32 0.01 1.25 -1.39
N HIS A 33 -0.26 -0.03 -1.64
CA HIS A 33 0.35 -1.16 -0.94
C HIS A 33 1.87 -1.18 -1.10
N GLU A 34 2.37 -1.09 -2.34
CA GLU A 34 3.80 -1.09 -2.60
C GLU A 34 4.50 0.16 -2.03
N ILE A 35 3.83 1.32 -2.05
CA ILE A 35 4.31 2.51 -1.33
C ILE A 35 4.41 2.21 0.17
N GLY A 36 3.45 1.49 0.75
CA GLY A 36 3.50 1.02 2.13
C GLY A 36 4.79 0.26 2.45
N HIS A 37 5.22 -0.65 1.57
CA HIS A 37 6.51 -1.34 1.71
C HIS A 37 7.70 -0.39 1.73
N THR A 38 7.73 0.60 0.83
CA THR A 38 8.81 1.61 0.83
C THR A 38 8.81 2.49 2.08
N LEU A 39 7.66 2.63 2.74
CA LEU A 39 7.53 3.35 4.00
C LEU A 39 7.86 2.48 5.22
N GLY A 40 8.17 1.20 5.04
CA GLY A 40 8.55 0.27 6.10
C GLY A 40 7.39 -0.56 6.67
N LEU A 41 6.27 -0.64 5.96
CA LEU A 41 5.16 -1.53 6.33
C LEU A 41 5.38 -2.94 5.77
N SER A 42 4.88 -3.93 6.52
CA SER A 42 4.91 -5.35 6.16
C SER A 42 3.49 -5.87 5.98
N HIS A 43 3.35 -7.02 5.30
CA HIS A 43 2.06 -7.68 5.18
C HIS A 43 1.41 -7.98 6.53
N ASN A 44 0.09 -7.93 6.56
CA ASN A 44 -0.75 -8.40 7.65
C ASN A 44 -1.87 -9.33 7.14
N ASN A 45 -2.55 -10.01 8.07
CA ASN A 45 -3.56 -11.03 7.75
C ASN A 45 -5.00 -10.48 7.66
N ASP A 46 -5.21 -9.15 7.75
CA ASP A 46 -6.52 -8.53 7.51
C ASP A 46 -6.69 -8.34 6.00
N PRO A 47 -7.56 -9.15 5.35
CA PRO A 47 -7.70 -9.16 3.89
C PRO A 47 -8.38 -7.91 3.33
N THR A 48 -8.93 -7.06 4.21
CA THR A 48 -9.59 -5.80 3.85
C THR A 48 -8.70 -4.58 4.09
N SER A 49 -7.53 -4.77 4.71
CA SER A 49 -6.56 -3.70 4.95
C SER A 49 -5.65 -3.46 3.75
N LEU A 50 -5.03 -2.29 3.68
CA LEU A 50 -4.13 -1.91 2.60
C LEU A 50 -2.92 -2.83 2.50
N MET A 51 -2.32 -3.23 3.62
CA MET A 51 -1.14 -4.10 3.68
C MET A 51 -1.50 -5.59 3.77
N CYS A 52 -2.64 -6.00 3.22
CA CYS A 52 -3.11 -7.37 3.24
C CYS A 52 -2.12 -8.35 2.56
N GLY A 53 -2.09 -9.59 3.05
CA GLY A 53 -1.42 -10.70 2.38
C GLY A 53 -1.99 -12.02 2.90
N PRO A 54 -2.98 -12.65 2.23
CA PRO A 54 -3.57 -12.31 0.92
C PRO A 54 -4.68 -11.24 0.95
N CYS A 55 -4.90 -10.57 -0.18
CA CYS A 55 -5.84 -9.46 -0.35
C CYS A 55 -7.18 -9.85 -1.00
N ARG A 56 -8.27 -9.14 -0.65
CA ARG A 56 -9.59 -9.23 -1.29
C ARG A 56 -9.89 -8.03 -2.18
N THR A 57 -9.12 -7.85 -3.24
CA THR A 57 -9.28 -6.71 -4.18
C THR A 57 -10.52 -6.82 -5.07
N ASN A 58 -11.11 -8.00 -5.19
CA ASN A 58 -12.34 -8.26 -5.94
C ASN A 58 -13.61 -7.68 -5.29
N GLU A 59 -13.55 -7.32 -4.01
CA GLU A 59 -14.68 -6.72 -3.27
C GLU A 59 -14.71 -5.18 -3.40
N LEU A 60 -13.71 -4.57 -4.06
CA LEU A 60 -13.64 -3.13 -4.27
C LEU A 60 -14.76 -2.65 -5.20
N SER A 61 -15.35 -1.50 -4.87
CA SER A 61 -16.31 -0.81 -5.75
C SER A 61 -15.64 -0.44 -7.07
N ILE A 62 -16.39 -0.40 -8.17
CA ILE A 62 -15.89 0.08 -9.47
C ILE A 62 -16.12 1.60 -9.59
N ASP A 63 -17.25 2.09 -9.07
CA ASP A 63 -17.74 3.45 -9.33
C ASP A 63 -17.26 4.49 -8.31
N HIS A 64 -16.68 4.05 -7.19
CA HIS A 64 -16.27 4.94 -6.09
C HIS A 64 -14.77 4.81 -5.86
N PRO A 65 -13.98 5.86 -6.12
CA PRO A 65 -12.55 5.85 -5.82
C PRO A 65 -12.31 5.60 -4.33
N GLU A 66 -11.58 4.53 -4.00
CA GLU A 66 -11.33 4.15 -2.61
C GLU A 66 -9.93 3.59 -2.39
N TYR A 67 -9.43 3.80 -1.18
CA TYR A 67 -8.25 3.12 -0.65
C TYR A 67 -8.69 2.24 0.51
N MET A 68 -8.18 1.01 0.54
CA MET A 68 -8.26 0.11 1.70
C MET A 68 -7.64 0.80 2.93
N HIS A 69 -8.14 0.46 4.12
CA HIS A 69 -7.67 1.12 5.34
C HIS A 69 -6.29 0.62 5.76
N LEU A 70 -5.51 1.51 6.36
CA LEU A 70 -4.40 1.09 7.21
C LEU A 70 -4.94 0.57 8.55
N THR A 71 -4.40 -0.54 9.03
CA THR A 71 -4.67 -1.02 10.40
C THR A 71 -4.12 -0.04 11.43
N ASP A 72 -4.56 -0.14 12.68
CA ASP A 72 -4.01 0.68 13.77
C ASP A 72 -2.51 0.43 13.97
N THR A 73 -2.07 -0.81 13.76
CA THR A 73 -0.64 -1.18 13.79
C THR A 73 0.14 -0.48 12.68
N ASP A 74 -0.35 -0.52 11.43
CA ASP A 74 0.32 0.15 10.31
C ASP A 74 0.43 1.66 10.56
N ARG A 75 -0.67 2.28 11.03
CA ARG A 75 -0.69 3.70 11.39
C ARG A 75 0.31 4.02 12.49
N GLN A 76 0.45 3.16 13.48
CA GLN A 76 1.41 3.34 14.57
C GLN A 76 2.86 3.22 14.08
N ILE A 77 3.15 2.28 13.19
CA ILE A 77 4.48 2.13 12.57
C ILE A 77 4.83 3.39 11.78
N LEU A 78 3.93 3.85 10.91
CA LEU A 78 4.16 5.08 10.13
C LEU A 78 4.41 6.28 11.03
N ARG A 79 3.61 6.47 12.10
CA ARG A 79 3.81 7.58 13.05
C ARG A 79 5.13 7.50 13.82
N ARG A 80 5.65 6.30 14.07
CA ARG A 80 6.96 6.10 14.70
C ARG A 80 8.11 6.44 13.74
N HIS A 81 7.98 6.09 12.46
CA HIS A 81 9.02 6.33 11.46
C HIS A 81 9.01 7.77 10.92
N TYR A 82 7.83 8.34 10.77
CA TYR A 82 7.61 9.65 10.19
C TYR A 82 6.78 10.47 11.18
N THR A 83 7.45 11.28 12.00
CA THR A 83 6.76 12.19 12.91
C THR A 83 5.87 13.12 12.07
N SER A 84 4.64 13.37 12.54
CA SER A 84 3.79 14.40 11.93
C SER A 84 4.55 15.73 11.96
N ARG A 85 4.84 16.29 10.79
CA ARG A 85 5.18 17.71 10.70
C ARG A 85 4.01 18.57 11.13
#